data_AF-A0A817JTF8-F1
#
_entry.id   AF-A0A817JTF8-F1
#
_cell.length_a   1.000
_cell.length_b   1.000
_cell.length_c   1.000
_cell.angle_alpha   90.00
_cell.angle_beta   90.00
_cell.angle_gamma   90.00
#
_symmetry.space_group_name_H-M   'P 1'
#
loop_
_entity.id
_entity.type
_entity.pdbx_description
1 polymer ?
#
loop_
_entity_poly.entity_id
_entity_poly.type
_entity_poly.pdbx_seq_one_letter_code
_entity_poly.pdbx_strand_id
1 'polypeptide(L)'
;MESDKHIYLYSIKFDKLLPILTGTETLTAITESEGDSSLYFAMLTSQISKKENFSNEIDWKYVIQYREHQSKERSSIYRIDINRKHRMLVKKVSFQISELLFSPAEQMLILASTLQLYEYIENFEIYSIHLHNVTLLSKLTNNEQIEYDLQLSCDGKQVLYQTRSFSSSNGKFRVTQSRLYSVDLTHGQIERLAKDFEGSITGYVTRSDGGIYILGQLGTNVQIYTQRSSSKYSILNRGWKGTYELISLSSMNSHDWLAFVHSSFRQPKEVYFVDNINELRMAKMITNENQLFTRRNLPETKVYQWINNEDHRMIERILYYPPGKFELQNLPVLVFIHGGPYSASINRFQASTNYWASLAASEGWLVLEPNYRGSTGYGDKFLSEDGIANPDNLAIGGYSCGGFLTNWLITQTTRFNAALSGAGSTDHISAWKTMDLSVHLNYLFGGFPWEVPYTYQNESPIYHLDKVRTPTHIITGENDRRVPADQSCMLERGLYYRGIPIKLLVFPNEGHSLNKNP
;
A
#
# COMPACT_ATOMS: atom_id res chain seq x y z
N MET A 1 -17.08 24.86 -2.76
CA MET A 1 -17.84 24.60 -4.00
C MET A 1 -17.44 23.21 -4.44
N GLU A 2 -18.38 22.31 -4.71
CA GLU A 2 -18.05 21.03 -5.34
C GLU A 2 -17.67 21.31 -6.80
N SER A 3 -16.52 20.83 -7.24
CA SER A 3 -16.18 20.77 -8.66
C SER A 3 -16.97 19.63 -9.30
N ASP A 4 -17.70 19.93 -10.37
CA ASP A 4 -18.30 18.89 -11.22
C ASP A 4 -17.22 17.88 -11.64
N LYS A 5 -17.57 16.58 -11.60
CA LYS A 5 -16.65 15.52 -12.04
C LYS A 5 -16.86 15.29 -13.53
N HIS A 6 -15.78 15.39 -14.27
CA HIS A 6 -15.78 15.37 -15.73
C HIS A 6 -14.96 14.19 -16.25
N ILE A 7 -15.49 13.49 -17.25
CA ILE A 7 -14.72 12.54 -18.05
C ILE A 7 -14.36 13.24 -19.34
N TYR A 8 -13.07 13.28 -19.67
CA TYR A 8 -12.55 13.86 -20.89
C TYR A 8 -11.79 12.83 -21.71
N LEU A 9 -11.93 12.89 -23.03
CA LEU A 9 -11.01 12.29 -23.98
C LEU A 9 -10.02 13.37 -24.43
N TYR A 10 -8.72 13.15 -24.22
CA TYR A 10 -7.70 14.02 -24.79
C TYR A 10 -7.18 13.43 -26.10
N SER A 11 -7.39 14.13 -27.21
CA SER A 11 -6.89 13.69 -28.51
C SER A 11 -5.49 14.25 -28.75
N ILE A 12 -4.48 13.37 -28.69
CA ILE A 12 -3.08 13.71 -28.97
C ILE A 12 -2.92 14.28 -30.40
N LYS A 13 -3.65 13.72 -31.38
CA LYS A 13 -3.58 14.14 -32.80
C LYS A 13 -4.09 15.57 -33.04
N PHE A 14 -5.05 16.02 -32.24
CA PHE A 14 -5.73 17.31 -32.44
C PHE A 14 -5.47 18.31 -31.30
N ASP A 15 -4.61 17.97 -30.34
CA ASP A 15 -4.34 18.73 -29.10
C ASP A 15 -5.62 19.29 -28.46
N LYS A 16 -6.57 18.38 -28.21
CA LYS A 16 -7.93 18.79 -27.79
C LYS A 16 -8.52 17.89 -26.72
N LEU A 17 -8.95 18.53 -25.64
CA LEU A 17 -9.75 17.94 -24.58
C LEU A 17 -11.23 17.96 -24.97
N LEU A 18 -11.88 16.79 -24.94
CA LEU A 18 -13.28 16.59 -25.35
C LEU A 18 -14.09 16.03 -24.17
N PRO A 19 -15.08 16.76 -23.62
CA PRO A 19 -15.93 16.22 -22.57
C PRO A 19 -16.80 15.07 -23.11
N ILE A 20 -16.70 13.91 -22.45
CA ILE A 20 -17.54 12.73 -22.66
C ILE A 20 -18.72 12.75 -21.67
N LEU A 21 -18.44 13.04 -20.40
CA LEU A 21 -19.44 13.06 -19.32
C LEU A 21 -19.28 14.31 -18.45
N THR A 22 -20.40 14.89 -18.06
CA THR A 22 -20.51 15.96 -17.06
C THR A 22 -21.51 15.54 -15.99
N GLY A 23 -21.16 15.59 -14.70
CA GLY A 23 -22.11 15.30 -13.63
C GLY A 23 -21.54 15.37 -12.22
N THR A 24 -22.42 15.21 -11.24
CA THR A 24 -22.07 15.19 -9.80
C THR A 24 -21.80 13.78 -9.27
N GLU A 25 -22.10 12.75 -10.06
CA GLU A 25 -21.88 11.33 -9.74
C GLU A 25 -20.37 11.02 -9.72
N THR A 26 -19.89 10.23 -8.74
CA THR A 26 -18.46 9.90 -8.64
C THR A 26 -18.12 8.69 -9.49
N LEU A 27 -17.33 8.90 -10.55
CA LEU A 27 -16.62 7.84 -11.28
C LEU A 27 -15.66 7.11 -10.33
N THR A 28 -15.66 5.78 -10.39
CA THR A 28 -14.70 4.93 -9.63
C THR A 28 -13.82 4.07 -10.52
N ALA A 29 -14.34 3.58 -11.66
CA ALA A 29 -13.58 2.77 -12.62
C ALA A 29 -14.04 3.03 -14.06
N ILE A 30 -13.13 2.85 -15.03
CA ILE A 30 -13.38 3.04 -16.46
C ILE A 30 -12.55 2.07 -17.30
N THR A 31 -13.11 1.61 -18.42
CA THR A 31 -12.43 0.77 -19.42
C THR A 31 -12.98 1.04 -20.83
N GLU A 32 -12.21 0.72 -21.85
CA GLU A 32 -12.60 0.87 -23.26
C GLU A 32 -13.02 -0.49 -23.85
N SER A 33 -14.00 -0.48 -24.76
CA SER A 33 -14.33 -1.65 -25.57
C SER A 33 -13.39 -1.76 -26.76
N GLU A 34 -12.90 -2.97 -27.03
CA GLU A 34 -12.18 -3.21 -28.27
C GLU A 34 -13.15 -3.20 -29.46
N GLY A 35 -12.90 -2.32 -30.44
CA GLY A 35 -13.52 -2.35 -31.76
C GLY A 35 -14.80 -1.54 -31.98
N ASP A 36 -15.45 -0.98 -30.95
CA ASP A 36 -16.73 -0.24 -31.13
C ASP A 36 -16.80 1.20 -30.59
N SER A 37 -15.65 1.78 -30.20
CA SER A 37 -15.55 3.16 -29.68
C SER A 37 -16.47 3.47 -28.49
N SER A 38 -16.69 2.47 -27.61
CA SER A 38 -17.45 2.65 -26.38
C SER A 38 -16.56 2.65 -25.15
N LEU A 39 -16.99 3.38 -24.12
CA LEU A 39 -16.39 3.30 -22.79
C LEU A 39 -17.41 2.69 -21.84
N TYR A 40 -16.96 1.73 -21.04
CA TYR A 40 -17.69 1.26 -19.87
C TYR A 40 -17.14 1.93 -18.62
N PHE A 41 -18.01 2.38 -17.72
CA PHE A 41 -17.60 3.07 -16.51
C PHE A 41 -18.53 2.81 -15.33
N ALA A 42 -17.96 2.66 -14.15
CA ALA A 42 -18.66 2.48 -12.89
C ALA A 42 -18.77 3.83 -12.15
N MET A 43 -19.98 4.14 -11.66
CA MET A 43 -20.23 5.32 -10.85
C MET A 43 -20.89 4.95 -9.53
N LEU A 44 -20.48 5.59 -8.44
CA LEU A 44 -21.19 5.54 -7.17
C LEU A 44 -22.55 6.23 -7.31
N THR A 45 -23.60 5.51 -6.91
CA THR A 45 -25.00 5.93 -7.02
C THR A 45 -25.70 6.10 -5.66
N SER A 46 -24.94 6.46 -4.62
CA SER A 46 -25.50 6.74 -3.30
C SER A 46 -26.31 8.04 -3.28
N GLN A 47 -27.55 7.96 -2.81
CA GLN A 47 -28.49 9.08 -2.69
C GLN A 47 -28.28 9.88 -1.39
N ILE A 48 -27.05 10.30 -1.09
CA ILE A 48 -26.80 11.17 0.07
C ILE A 48 -27.32 12.57 -0.29
N SER A 49 -28.38 13.01 0.40
CA SER A 49 -28.88 14.37 0.22
C SER A 49 -27.87 15.36 0.82
N LYS A 50 -27.65 16.52 0.18
CA LYS A 50 -26.66 17.53 0.61
C LYS A 50 -26.87 18.12 2.03
N LYS A 51 -27.91 17.68 2.76
CA LYS A 51 -28.13 18.01 4.18
C LYS A 51 -27.31 17.16 5.15
N GLU A 52 -26.82 15.99 4.74
CA GLU A 52 -25.90 15.15 5.53
C GLU A 52 -24.43 15.50 5.25
N ASN A 53 -24.14 16.80 5.09
CA ASN A 53 -22.78 17.30 5.22
C ASN A 53 -22.36 17.11 6.68
N PHE A 54 -21.57 16.08 6.96
CA PHE A 54 -20.99 15.80 8.27
C PHE A 54 -20.23 17.02 8.79
N SER A 55 -20.87 17.76 9.68
CA SER A 55 -20.32 18.95 10.30
C SER A 55 -19.17 18.58 11.24
N ASN A 56 -17.94 18.97 10.88
CA ASN A 56 -16.74 19.32 11.68
C ASN A 56 -16.47 18.73 13.10
N GLU A 57 -17.21 17.73 13.58
CA GLU A 57 -17.01 17.05 14.86
C GLU A 57 -16.74 15.57 14.57
N ILE A 58 -15.51 15.15 14.84
CA ILE A 58 -15.03 13.81 14.54
C ILE A 58 -15.13 12.98 15.83
N ASP A 59 -16.06 12.03 15.82
CA ASP A 59 -16.46 11.22 16.97
C ASP A 59 -16.56 9.74 16.57
N TRP A 60 -16.59 8.82 17.54
CA TRP A 60 -16.77 7.36 17.29
C TRP A 60 -18.04 7.03 16.50
N LYS A 61 -19.00 7.96 16.47
CA LYS A 61 -20.18 7.92 15.61
C LYS A 61 -19.81 7.73 14.14
N TYR A 62 -18.65 8.20 13.69
CA TYR A 62 -18.24 8.09 12.29
C TYR A 62 -18.18 6.64 11.80
N VAL A 63 -17.51 5.71 12.49
CA VAL A 63 -17.42 4.30 12.02
C VAL A 63 -18.80 3.64 11.95
N ILE A 64 -19.66 3.84 12.96
CA ILE A 64 -21.00 3.23 12.99
C ILE A 64 -21.92 3.84 11.94
N GLN A 65 -22.00 5.17 11.88
CA GLN A 65 -22.76 5.86 10.83
C GLN A 65 -22.23 5.49 9.45
N TYR A 66 -20.92 5.39 9.28
CA TYR A 66 -20.32 5.06 8.00
C TYR A 66 -20.57 3.60 7.61
N ARG A 67 -20.60 2.64 8.54
CA ARG A 67 -21.10 1.28 8.28
C ARG A 67 -22.55 1.28 7.81
N GLU A 68 -23.41 2.08 8.45
CA GLU A 68 -24.80 2.28 8.02
C GLU A 68 -24.91 2.96 6.64
N HIS A 69 -24.00 3.87 6.28
CA HIS A 69 -23.91 4.48 4.95
C HIS A 69 -23.35 3.51 3.89
N GLN A 70 -22.28 2.77 4.19
CA GLN A 70 -21.67 1.74 3.34
C GLN A 70 -22.70 0.69 2.93
N SER A 71 -23.60 0.28 3.83
CA SER A 71 -24.71 -0.64 3.52
C SER A 71 -25.67 -0.15 2.41
N LYS A 72 -25.63 1.14 2.08
CA LYS A 72 -26.45 1.81 1.04
C LYS A 72 -25.63 2.13 -0.22
N GLU A 73 -24.32 1.90 -0.22
CA GLU A 73 -23.46 2.20 -1.36
C GLU A 73 -23.62 1.17 -2.48
N ARG A 74 -23.71 1.69 -3.70
CA ARG A 74 -24.04 0.89 -4.89
C ARG A 74 -23.36 1.50 -6.10
N SER A 75 -22.78 0.65 -6.93
CA SER A 75 -22.25 1.09 -8.23
C SER A 75 -23.28 0.87 -9.33
N SER A 76 -23.40 1.85 -10.23
CA SER A 76 -24.08 1.67 -11.51
C SER A 76 -23.03 1.70 -12.61
N ILE A 77 -23.04 0.66 -13.44
CA ILE A 77 -22.16 0.51 -14.61
C ILE A 77 -22.91 1.06 -15.81
N TYR A 78 -22.27 1.94 -16.56
CA TYR A 78 -22.79 2.55 -17.77
C TYR A 78 -21.90 2.22 -18.96
N ARG A 79 -22.48 2.25 -20.17
CA ARG A 79 -21.79 2.27 -21.46
C ARG A 79 -22.07 3.62 -22.12
N ILE A 80 -21.05 4.23 -22.73
CA ILE A 80 -21.21 5.40 -23.60
C ILE A 80 -20.49 5.14 -24.93
N ASP A 81 -21.22 5.27 -26.03
CA ASP A 81 -20.63 5.38 -27.37
C ASP A 81 -20.03 6.80 -27.48
N ILE A 82 -18.72 6.89 -27.70
CA ILE A 82 -17.98 8.17 -27.71
C ILE A 82 -18.51 9.10 -28.82
N ASN A 83 -18.91 8.55 -29.96
CA ASN A 83 -19.37 9.29 -31.13
C ASN A 83 -20.80 9.80 -30.94
N ARG A 84 -21.69 8.97 -30.37
CA ARG A 84 -23.10 9.33 -30.12
C ARG A 84 -23.32 10.07 -28.81
N LYS A 85 -22.35 10.03 -27.88
CA LYS A 85 -22.42 10.56 -26.50
C LYS A 85 -23.64 10.09 -25.70
N HIS A 86 -24.22 8.95 -26.08
CA HIS A 86 -25.42 8.41 -25.45
C HIS A 86 -25.05 7.45 -24.32
N ARG A 87 -25.31 7.85 -23.07
CA ARG A 87 -25.10 7.04 -21.87
C ARG A 87 -26.24 6.03 -21.68
N MET A 88 -25.91 4.75 -21.59
CA MET A 88 -26.85 3.67 -21.30
C MET A 88 -26.46 2.95 -20.01
N LEU A 89 -27.44 2.64 -19.15
CA LEU A 89 -27.20 1.81 -17.96
C LEU A 89 -27.01 0.35 -18.39
N VAL A 90 -25.92 -0.27 -17.94
CA VAL A 90 -25.62 -1.69 -18.18
C VAL A 90 -26.14 -2.53 -17.02
N LYS A 91 -25.74 -2.20 -15.78
CA LYS A 91 -26.15 -2.92 -14.57
C LYS A 91 -26.02 -2.04 -13.33
N LYS A 92 -26.79 -2.35 -12.28
CA LYS A 92 -26.54 -1.89 -10.91
C LYS A 92 -26.04 -3.06 -10.06
N VAL A 93 -25.07 -2.80 -9.18
CA VAL A 93 -24.53 -3.79 -8.23
C VAL A 93 -24.58 -3.23 -6.80
N SER A 94 -24.60 -4.12 -5.82
CA SER A 94 -24.76 -3.81 -4.39
C SER A 94 -23.44 -3.51 -3.66
N PHE A 95 -22.38 -3.19 -4.39
CA PHE A 95 -21.03 -2.94 -3.86
C PHE A 95 -20.34 -1.79 -4.61
N GLN A 96 -19.25 -1.24 -4.06
CA GLN A 96 -18.37 -0.32 -4.80
C GLN A 96 -17.50 -1.11 -5.78
N ILE A 97 -17.27 -0.56 -6.98
CA ILE A 97 -16.33 -1.11 -7.97
C ILE A 97 -15.07 -0.23 -7.96
N SER A 98 -13.91 -0.80 -7.63
CA SER A 98 -12.61 -0.11 -7.73
C SER A 98 -12.01 -0.19 -9.12
N GLU A 99 -12.17 -1.33 -9.78
CA GLU A 99 -11.53 -1.64 -11.07
C GLU A 99 -12.53 -2.30 -12.01
N LEU A 100 -12.39 -2.02 -13.30
CA LEU A 100 -13.31 -2.45 -14.36
C LEU A 100 -12.47 -2.79 -15.59
N LEU A 101 -12.65 -3.98 -16.14
CA LEU A 101 -12.06 -4.41 -17.42
C LEU A 101 -13.15 -4.90 -18.37
N PHE A 102 -12.90 -4.78 -19.67
CA PHE A 102 -13.69 -5.40 -20.73
C PHE A 102 -12.89 -6.55 -21.34
N SER A 103 -13.40 -7.79 -21.30
CA SER A 103 -12.84 -8.92 -22.08
C SER A 103 -13.49 -8.96 -23.47
N PRO A 104 -12.71 -8.77 -24.55
CA PRO A 104 -13.20 -8.89 -25.92
C PRO A 104 -13.54 -10.34 -26.28
N ALA A 105 -12.75 -11.31 -25.78
CA ALA A 105 -12.87 -12.73 -26.10
C ALA A 105 -14.17 -13.35 -25.55
N GLU A 106 -14.52 -13.03 -24.30
CA GLU A 106 -15.69 -13.58 -23.60
C GLU A 106 -16.90 -12.61 -23.60
N GLN A 107 -16.75 -11.44 -24.24
CA GLN A 107 -17.75 -10.36 -24.33
C GLN A 107 -18.38 -10.05 -22.96
N MET A 108 -17.53 -9.76 -21.99
CA MET A 108 -17.92 -9.51 -20.59
C MET A 108 -17.20 -8.32 -19.98
N LEU A 109 -17.80 -7.79 -18.91
CA LEU A 109 -17.14 -6.88 -17.97
C LEU A 109 -16.66 -7.67 -16.76
N ILE A 110 -15.47 -7.32 -16.26
CA ILE A 110 -14.86 -7.89 -15.05
C ILE A 110 -14.69 -6.75 -14.05
N LEU A 111 -15.02 -7.01 -12.79
CA LEU A 111 -15.12 -6.00 -11.72
C LEU A 111 -14.29 -6.45 -10.53
N ALA A 112 -13.46 -5.57 -9.94
CA ALA A 112 -13.02 -5.75 -8.56
C ALA A 112 -14.02 -5.03 -7.63
N SER A 113 -14.56 -5.74 -6.63
CA SER A 113 -15.28 -5.07 -5.54
C SER A 113 -14.32 -4.39 -4.58
N THR A 114 -14.78 -3.32 -3.95
CA THR A 114 -14.05 -2.64 -2.90
C THR A 114 -14.99 -2.14 -1.81
N LEU A 115 -14.42 -1.82 -0.65
CA LEU A 115 -15.09 -1.15 0.46
C LEU A 115 -14.16 -0.08 1.02
N GLN A 116 -14.75 0.95 1.63
CA GLN A 116 -13.98 2.00 2.29
C GLN A 116 -13.76 1.67 3.77
N LEU A 117 -14.65 0.87 4.39
CA LEU A 117 -14.43 0.18 5.66
C LEU A 117 -13.96 -1.26 5.43
N TYR A 118 -12.85 -1.64 6.08
CA TYR A 118 -12.33 -3.01 6.03
C TYR A 118 -12.75 -3.73 7.31
N GLU A 119 -13.97 -4.28 7.30
CA GLU A 119 -14.55 -5.05 8.42
C GLU A 119 -14.69 -6.55 8.10
N TYR A 120 -14.88 -6.86 6.81
CA TYR A 120 -15.17 -8.18 6.27
C TYR A 120 -14.34 -8.35 4.98
N ILE A 121 -13.41 -9.30 4.96
CA ILE A 121 -12.50 -9.50 3.82
C ILE A 121 -13.17 -10.30 2.69
N GLU A 122 -14.18 -11.09 3.02
CA GLU A 122 -15.06 -11.83 2.10
C GLU A 122 -15.86 -10.95 1.11
N ASN A 123 -15.78 -9.62 1.26
CA ASN A 123 -16.39 -8.63 0.37
C ASN A 123 -15.44 -8.11 -0.72
N PHE A 124 -14.15 -8.48 -0.71
CA PHE A 124 -13.17 -8.14 -1.74
C PHE A 124 -13.01 -9.31 -2.70
N GLU A 125 -13.63 -9.21 -3.87
CA GLU A 125 -13.82 -10.33 -4.79
C GLU A 125 -13.94 -9.82 -6.23
N ILE A 126 -13.46 -10.61 -7.18
CA ILE A 126 -13.64 -10.37 -8.61
C ILE A 126 -14.99 -10.96 -9.08
N TYR A 127 -15.74 -10.16 -9.82
CA TYR A 127 -17.02 -10.52 -10.44
C TYR A 127 -16.98 -10.35 -11.95
N SER A 128 -17.90 -10.99 -12.67
CA SER A 128 -18.11 -10.76 -14.10
C SER A 128 -19.58 -10.62 -14.52
N ILE A 129 -19.80 -9.92 -15.63
CA ILE A 129 -21.09 -9.68 -16.27
C ILE A 129 -20.94 -9.92 -17.78
N HIS A 130 -21.53 -10.97 -18.32
CA HIS A 130 -21.61 -11.15 -19.78
C HIS A 130 -22.53 -10.11 -20.42
N LEU A 131 -22.08 -9.46 -21.49
CA LEU A 131 -22.84 -8.41 -22.17
C LEU A 131 -24.08 -8.93 -22.90
N HIS A 132 -24.05 -10.19 -23.34
CA HIS A 132 -25.22 -10.88 -23.90
C HIS A 132 -26.31 -11.18 -22.86
N ASN A 133 -25.97 -11.21 -21.56
CA ASN A 133 -26.93 -11.38 -20.48
C ASN A 133 -26.51 -10.58 -19.24
N VAL A 134 -26.68 -9.25 -19.32
CA VAL A 134 -26.31 -8.31 -18.24
C VAL A 134 -27.09 -8.53 -16.93
N THR A 135 -28.11 -9.40 -16.92
CA THR A 135 -28.84 -9.77 -15.68
C THR A 135 -28.04 -10.73 -14.81
N LEU A 136 -27.22 -11.59 -15.41
CA LEU A 136 -26.32 -12.49 -14.67
C LEU A 136 -25.16 -11.70 -14.05
N LEU A 137 -24.77 -12.07 -12.83
CA LEU A 137 -23.57 -11.59 -12.15
C LEU A 137 -22.88 -12.82 -11.59
N SER A 138 -21.71 -13.15 -12.12
CA SER A 138 -20.92 -14.29 -11.67
C SER A 138 -19.87 -13.82 -10.68
N LYS A 139 -19.68 -14.56 -9.58
CA LYS A 139 -18.53 -14.38 -8.69
C LYS A 139 -17.40 -15.27 -9.23
N LEU A 140 -16.26 -14.69 -9.59
CA LEU A 140 -15.13 -15.43 -10.18
C LEU A 140 -14.16 -15.95 -9.11
N THR A 141 -14.10 -15.29 -7.97
CA THR A 141 -13.22 -15.63 -6.83
C THR A 141 -14.06 -15.94 -5.59
N ASN A 142 -13.44 -16.59 -4.60
CA ASN A 142 -14.03 -16.78 -3.27
C ASN A 142 -12.91 -17.16 -2.29
N ASN A 143 -11.99 -16.23 -2.01
CA ASN A 143 -10.67 -16.57 -1.45
C ASN A 143 -10.24 -15.77 -0.22
N GLU A 144 -11.13 -14.94 0.35
CA GLU A 144 -10.90 -14.14 1.56
C GLU A 144 -9.62 -13.27 1.49
N GLN A 145 -9.32 -12.67 0.33
CA GLN A 145 -8.16 -11.81 0.10
C GLN A 145 -8.56 -10.46 -0.50
N ILE A 146 -7.73 -9.43 -0.30
CA ILE A 146 -7.91 -8.12 -0.95
C ILE A 146 -7.27 -8.17 -2.33
N GLU A 147 -8.10 -8.25 -3.36
CA GLU A 147 -7.73 -8.35 -4.78
C GLU A 147 -7.67 -6.97 -5.46
N TYR A 148 -6.67 -6.74 -6.32
CA TYR A 148 -6.44 -5.46 -7.02
C TYR A 148 -5.47 -5.61 -8.21
N ASP A 149 -5.26 -4.52 -8.98
CA ASP A 149 -4.37 -4.45 -10.15
C ASP A 149 -4.78 -5.51 -11.19
N LEU A 150 -6.02 -5.42 -11.68
CA LEU A 150 -6.58 -6.36 -12.65
C LEU A 150 -5.98 -6.12 -14.04
N GLN A 151 -5.51 -7.18 -14.71
CA GLN A 151 -5.07 -7.11 -16.11
C GLN A 151 -5.49 -8.37 -16.88
N LEU A 152 -5.89 -8.23 -18.14
CA LEU A 152 -6.20 -9.38 -19.00
C LEU A 152 -4.94 -10.09 -19.51
N SER A 153 -5.06 -11.40 -19.71
CA SER A 153 -4.15 -12.15 -20.58
C SER A 153 -4.25 -11.66 -22.03
N CYS A 154 -3.20 -11.85 -22.83
CA CYS A 154 -3.19 -11.39 -24.23
C CYS A 154 -4.28 -12.03 -25.11
N ASP A 155 -4.77 -13.23 -24.75
CA ASP A 155 -5.89 -13.89 -25.43
C ASP A 155 -7.28 -13.49 -24.89
N GLY A 156 -7.33 -12.64 -23.86
CA GLY A 156 -8.55 -12.15 -23.22
C GLY A 156 -9.33 -13.19 -22.39
N LYS A 157 -8.81 -14.41 -22.23
CA LYS A 157 -9.50 -15.54 -21.57
C LYS A 157 -9.22 -15.67 -20.07
N GLN A 158 -8.21 -14.98 -19.56
CA GLN A 158 -7.92 -14.94 -18.13
C GLN A 158 -7.86 -13.48 -17.67
N VAL A 159 -8.28 -13.25 -16.43
CA VAL A 159 -7.91 -12.03 -15.71
C VAL A 159 -6.87 -12.39 -14.65
N LEU A 160 -5.74 -11.69 -14.71
CA LEU A 160 -4.69 -11.71 -13.71
C LEU A 160 -5.01 -10.65 -12.66
N TYR A 161 -4.56 -10.89 -11.43
CA TYR A 161 -4.76 -9.97 -10.31
C TYR A 161 -3.72 -10.18 -9.21
N GLN A 162 -3.44 -9.12 -8.46
CA GLN A 162 -2.65 -9.20 -7.24
C GLN A 162 -3.53 -9.42 -6.01
N THR A 163 -2.98 -10.11 -5.00
CA THR A 163 -3.55 -10.10 -3.64
C THR A 163 -2.63 -9.40 -2.67
N ARG A 164 -3.21 -8.58 -1.77
CA ARG A 164 -2.44 -7.87 -0.75
C ARG A 164 -1.94 -8.84 0.31
N SER A 165 -0.79 -8.49 0.87
CA SER A 165 -0.30 -9.15 2.08
C SER A 165 -1.31 -8.99 3.22
N PHE A 166 -1.82 -10.11 3.73
CA PHE A 166 -2.78 -10.22 4.83
C PHE A 166 -2.66 -11.62 5.47
N SER A 167 -2.66 -11.70 6.80
CA SER A 167 -2.39 -12.96 7.51
C SER A 167 -3.33 -13.16 8.69
N SER A 168 -4.04 -14.28 8.71
CA SER A 168 -4.77 -14.78 9.87
C SER A 168 -3.87 -15.61 10.77
N SER A 169 -3.86 -15.34 12.07
CA SER A 169 -3.24 -16.25 13.05
C SER A 169 -4.02 -17.58 13.18
N ASN A 170 -5.35 -17.58 12.92
CA ASN A 170 -6.24 -18.75 12.93
C ASN A 170 -6.05 -19.74 11.76
N GLY A 171 -5.01 -19.57 10.95
CA GLY A 171 -4.45 -20.63 10.12
C GLY A 171 -5.18 -20.99 8.83
N LYS A 172 -6.39 -20.48 8.57
CA LYS A 172 -7.08 -20.69 7.28
C LYS A 172 -6.35 -20.04 6.11
N PHE A 173 -5.88 -18.79 6.28
CA PHE A 173 -5.15 -18.05 5.25
C PHE A 173 -3.98 -17.26 5.84
N ARG A 174 -2.78 -17.44 5.26
CA ARG A 174 -1.56 -16.69 5.60
C ARG A 174 -0.87 -16.26 4.30
N VAL A 175 -1.06 -15.01 3.91
CA VAL A 175 -0.42 -14.38 2.74
C VAL A 175 0.45 -13.24 3.27
N THR A 176 1.63 -13.53 3.83
CA THR A 176 2.47 -12.47 4.46
C THR A 176 3.18 -11.57 3.43
N GLN A 177 3.07 -11.91 2.16
CA GLN A 177 3.74 -11.31 1.01
C GLN A 177 2.72 -11.22 -0.12
N SER A 178 2.74 -10.16 -0.92
CA SER A 178 1.78 -10.01 -2.03
C SER A 178 2.07 -11.04 -3.12
N ARG A 179 0.99 -11.51 -3.76
CA ARG A 179 1.00 -12.65 -4.70
C ARG A 179 0.27 -12.27 -5.98
N LEU A 180 0.58 -13.00 -7.06
CA LEU A 180 -0.04 -12.86 -8.37
C LEU A 180 -0.83 -14.14 -8.68
N TYR A 181 -2.04 -13.97 -9.20
CA TYR A 181 -2.93 -15.05 -9.60
C TYR A 181 -3.51 -14.76 -10.99
N SER A 182 -4.05 -15.79 -11.63
CA SER A 182 -5.02 -15.65 -12.72
C SER A 182 -6.28 -16.45 -12.42
N VAL A 183 -7.41 -16.03 -13.00
CA VAL A 183 -8.63 -16.83 -13.10
C VAL A 183 -9.07 -16.95 -14.56
N ASP A 184 -9.33 -18.18 -14.99
CA ASP A 184 -9.89 -18.54 -16.29
C ASP A 184 -11.36 -18.12 -16.37
N LEU A 185 -11.72 -17.31 -17.35
CA LEU A 185 -13.05 -16.71 -17.48
C LEU A 185 -14.10 -17.69 -18.03
N THR A 186 -13.68 -18.79 -18.66
CA THR A 186 -14.56 -19.81 -19.22
C THR A 186 -14.92 -20.89 -18.18
N HIS A 187 -13.95 -21.29 -17.34
CA HIS A 187 -14.05 -22.41 -16.40
C HIS A 187 -13.99 -22.01 -14.92
N GLY A 188 -13.64 -20.76 -14.59
CA GLY A 188 -13.46 -20.28 -13.22
C GLY A 188 -12.24 -20.83 -12.50
N GLN A 189 -11.29 -21.47 -13.22
CA GLN A 189 -10.10 -22.05 -12.60
C GLN A 189 -9.11 -20.96 -12.18
N ILE A 190 -8.76 -20.94 -10.89
CA ILE A 190 -7.75 -20.02 -10.33
C ILE A 190 -6.36 -20.70 -10.32
N GLU A 191 -5.34 -20.03 -10.82
CA GLU A 191 -3.93 -20.43 -10.69
C GLU A 191 -3.10 -19.34 -9.99
N ARG A 192 -2.26 -19.70 -9.01
CA ARG A 192 -1.19 -18.83 -8.52
C ARG A 192 -0.06 -18.77 -9.54
N LEU A 193 0.38 -17.58 -9.93
CA LEU A 193 1.48 -17.36 -10.84
C LEU A 193 2.79 -17.11 -10.06
N ALA A 194 3.93 -17.35 -10.71
CA ALA A 194 5.28 -17.30 -10.12
C ALA A 194 5.34 -18.02 -8.75
N LYS A 195 4.85 -19.27 -8.70
CA LYS A 195 4.65 -20.04 -7.45
C LYS A 195 5.92 -20.13 -6.58
N ASP A 196 7.07 -20.25 -7.24
CA ASP A 196 8.38 -20.40 -6.60
C ASP A 196 8.97 -19.06 -6.11
N PHE A 197 8.34 -17.91 -6.40
CA PHE A 197 8.84 -16.60 -5.98
C PHE A 197 8.63 -16.37 -4.48
N GLU A 198 9.73 -16.38 -3.73
CA GLU A 198 9.72 -16.28 -2.26
C GLU A 198 9.43 -14.86 -1.74
N GLY A 199 9.84 -13.85 -2.49
CA GLY A 199 9.68 -12.43 -2.18
C GLY A 199 8.24 -11.91 -2.31
N SER A 200 8.03 -10.60 -2.24
CA SER A 200 6.70 -9.98 -2.46
C SER A 200 6.55 -9.49 -3.91
N ILE A 201 5.41 -9.73 -4.55
CA ILE A 201 5.12 -9.19 -5.89
C ILE A 201 4.43 -7.82 -5.72
N THR A 202 5.03 -6.76 -6.25
CA THR A 202 4.66 -5.35 -5.99
C THR A 202 4.04 -4.62 -7.19
N GLY A 203 3.95 -5.30 -8.34
CA GLY A 203 3.35 -4.86 -9.59
C GLY A 203 3.66 -5.88 -10.68
N TYR A 204 2.96 -5.85 -11.81
CA TYR A 204 3.23 -6.72 -12.95
C TYR A 204 2.70 -6.12 -14.26
N VAL A 205 3.07 -6.73 -15.39
CA VAL A 205 2.47 -6.42 -16.69
C VAL A 205 2.45 -7.67 -17.59
N THR A 206 1.36 -7.87 -18.32
CA THR A 206 1.23 -8.95 -19.31
C THR A 206 1.94 -8.62 -20.62
N ARG A 207 2.46 -9.65 -21.30
CA ARG A 207 3.18 -9.53 -22.57
C ARG A 207 2.34 -10.06 -23.71
N SER A 208 2.58 -9.57 -24.93
CA SER A 208 1.86 -9.98 -26.14
C SER A 208 2.12 -11.44 -26.56
N ASP A 209 3.18 -12.07 -26.04
CA ASP A 209 3.47 -13.51 -26.22
C ASP A 209 2.85 -14.40 -25.12
N GLY A 210 2.01 -13.84 -24.24
CA GLY A 210 1.42 -14.53 -23.10
C GLY A 210 2.34 -14.65 -21.87
N GLY A 211 3.59 -14.19 -21.94
CA GLY A 211 4.47 -14.08 -20.80
C GLY A 211 4.10 -12.93 -19.85
N ILE A 212 4.83 -12.83 -18.73
CA ILE A 212 4.58 -11.81 -17.69
C ILE A 212 5.91 -11.24 -17.20
N TYR A 213 5.95 -9.92 -16.99
CA TYR A 213 6.98 -9.27 -16.19
C TYR A 213 6.42 -8.92 -14.80
N ILE A 214 7.17 -9.23 -13.74
CA ILE A 214 6.78 -8.94 -12.35
C ILE A 214 7.81 -8.04 -11.66
N LEU A 215 7.31 -7.12 -10.83
CA LEU A 215 8.11 -6.33 -9.90
C LEU A 215 8.28 -7.11 -8.59
N GLY A 216 9.35 -7.89 -8.52
CA GLY A 216 9.64 -8.73 -7.36
C GLY A 216 10.49 -8.00 -6.32
N GLN A 217 9.98 -7.88 -5.09
CA GLN A 217 10.77 -7.46 -3.94
C GLN A 217 11.52 -8.68 -3.36
N LEU A 218 12.85 -8.68 -3.45
CA LEU A 218 13.72 -9.56 -2.65
C LEU A 218 14.61 -8.70 -1.77
N GLY A 219 14.44 -8.88 -0.45
CA GLY A 219 15.01 -8.02 0.56
C GLY A 219 14.74 -6.54 0.31
N THR A 220 15.80 -5.74 0.30
CA THR A 220 15.80 -4.29 0.11
C THR A 220 15.64 -3.85 -1.35
N ASN A 221 15.57 -4.73 -2.35
CA ASN A 221 15.47 -4.30 -3.75
C ASN A 221 14.19 -4.83 -4.40
N VAL A 222 13.50 -3.97 -5.14
CA VAL A 222 12.46 -4.39 -6.10
C VAL A 222 13.11 -4.42 -7.46
N GLN A 223 12.98 -5.52 -8.20
CA GLN A 223 13.60 -5.72 -9.51
C GLN A 223 12.59 -6.33 -10.49
N ILE A 224 12.85 -6.19 -11.79
CA ILE A 224 12.03 -6.79 -12.85
C ILE A 224 12.45 -8.25 -13.05
N TYR A 225 11.50 -9.17 -12.94
CA TYR A 225 11.67 -10.59 -13.26
C TYR A 225 10.76 -10.95 -14.44
N THR A 226 11.21 -11.88 -15.27
CA THR A 226 10.40 -12.50 -16.31
C THR A 226 9.95 -13.89 -15.87
N GLN A 227 8.67 -14.19 -16.09
CA GLN A 227 8.08 -15.49 -15.86
C GLN A 227 8.06 -16.27 -17.19
N ARG A 228 8.67 -17.47 -17.21
CA ARG A 228 8.75 -18.33 -18.41
C ARG A 228 7.76 -19.51 -18.39
N SER A 229 7.17 -19.81 -17.24
CA SER A 229 6.06 -20.76 -17.06
C SER A 229 5.35 -20.49 -15.72
N SER A 230 4.22 -21.14 -15.42
CA SER A 230 3.43 -20.81 -14.21
C SER A 230 4.21 -20.93 -12.88
N SER A 231 5.23 -21.80 -12.80
CA SER A 231 6.14 -21.89 -11.64
C SER A 231 7.41 -21.05 -11.75
N LYS A 232 8.06 -20.99 -12.91
CA LYS A 232 9.47 -20.54 -13.04
C LYS A 232 9.62 -19.06 -13.42
N TYR A 233 10.41 -18.34 -12.62
CA TYR A 233 10.83 -16.96 -12.84
C TYR A 233 12.36 -16.85 -13.00
N SER A 234 12.82 -15.76 -13.61
CA SER A 234 14.23 -15.38 -13.65
C SER A 234 14.37 -13.86 -13.63
N ILE A 235 15.39 -13.32 -12.95
CA ILE A 235 15.65 -11.87 -12.98
C ILE A 235 15.96 -11.45 -14.42
N LEU A 236 15.28 -10.43 -14.92
CA LEU A 236 15.60 -9.85 -16.21
C LEU A 236 16.93 -9.09 -16.07
N ASN A 237 17.75 -9.09 -17.13
CA ASN A 237 19.13 -8.59 -17.16
C ASN A 237 19.40 -7.45 -16.15
N ARG A 238 20.31 -7.68 -15.18
CA ARG A 238 20.50 -6.83 -13.98
C ARG A 238 20.65 -5.34 -14.34
N GLY A 239 19.54 -4.61 -14.31
CA GLY A 239 19.49 -3.16 -14.48
C GLY A 239 20.14 -2.45 -13.30
N TRP A 240 19.55 -1.34 -12.86
CA TRP A 240 19.98 -0.67 -11.64
C TRP A 240 19.45 -1.36 -10.39
N LYS A 241 20.29 -1.45 -9.34
CA LYS A 241 19.81 -1.69 -7.97
C LYS A 241 18.88 -0.56 -7.56
N GLY A 242 17.95 -0.82 -6.65
CA GLY A 242 16.93 0.15 -6.27
C GLY A 242 15.55 -0.47 -6.21
N THR A 243 14.56 0.37 -6.46
CA THR A 243 13.15 0.01 -6.52
C THR A 243 12.61 0.42 -7.89
N TYR A 244 12.18 -0.55 -8.69
CA TYR A 244 11.32 -0.30 -9.85
C TYR A 244 9.87 -0.29 -9.37
N GLU A 245 9.08 0.66 -9.87
CA GLU A 245 7.67 0.89 -9.53
C GLU A 245 6.90 1.23 -10.82
N LEU A 246 5.58 1.05 -10.84
CA LEU A 246 4.68 1.52 -11.91
C LEU A 246 5.18 1.19 -13.34
N ILE A 247 5.30 -0.10 -13.66
CA ILE A 247 5.67 -0.55 -15.01
C ILE A 247 4.49 -0.50 -15.98
N SER A 248 4.76 -0.17 -17.23
CA SER A 248 3.82 -0.23 -18.35
C SER A 248 4.53 -0.69 -19.62
N LEU A 249 3.92 -1.62 -20.34
CA LEU A 249 4.48 -2.26 -21.54
C LEU A 249 3.68 -1.90 -22.78
N SER A 250 4.35 -1.69 -23.91
CA SER A 250 3.67 -1.52 -25.20
C SER A 250 3.09 -2.84 -25.70
N SER A 251 1.80 -2.83 -26.06
CA SER A 251 1.13 -3.95 -26.73
C SER A 251 1.46 -4.06 -28.24
N MET A 252 2.19 -3.10 -28.82
CA MET A 252 2.29 -2.92 -30.28
C MET A 252 3.58 -3.40 -30.92
N ASN A 253 4.56 -3.93 -30.18
CA ASN A 253 5.83 -4.35 -30.78
C ASN A 253 6.46 -5.58 -30.10
N SER A 254 7.28 -6.31 -30.88
CA SER A 254 8.02 -7.50 -30.44
C SER A 254 9.28 -7.20 -29.63
N HIS A 255 9.53 -5.94 -29.29
CA HIS A 255 10.73 -5.49 -28.59
C HIS A 255 10.46 -5.14 -27.12
N ASP A 256 9.20 -5.28 -26.67
CA ASP A 256 8.78 -5.06 -25.28
C ASP A 256 9.22 -3.66 -24.77
N TRP A 257 8.80 -2.60 -25.48
CA TRP A 257 8.99 -1.20 -25.04
C TRP A 257 8.39 -1.01 -23.64
N LEU A 258 9.20 -0.56 -22.69
CA LEU A 258 8.84 -0.45 -21.28
C LEU A 258 8.99 1.00 -20.79
N ALA A 259 7.93 1.53 -20.18
CA ALA A 259 7.98 2.69 -19.29
C ALA A 259 7.93 2.22 -17.83
N PHE A 260 8.66 2.88 -16.94
CA PHE A 260 8.72 2.53 -15.51
C PHE A 260 9.15 3.70 -14.64
N VAL A 261 8.79 3.69 -13.35
CA VAL A 261 9.40 4.56 -12.34
C VAL A 261 10.57 3.82 -11.68
N HIS A 262 11.68 4.51 -11.43
CA HIS A 262 12.79 3.96 -10.65
C HIS A 262 13.30 4.97 -9.62
N SER A 263 13.72 4.46 -8.47
CA SER A 263 14.49 5.22 -7.48
C SER A 263 15.51 4.34 -6.75
N SER A 264 16.46 4.99 -6.09
CA SER A 264 17.38 4.37 -5.13
C SER A 264 17.68 5.34 -3.99
N PHE A 265 18.44 4.92 -2.98
CA PHE A 265 18.81 5.76 -1.83
C PHE A 265 19.28 7.19 -2.17
N ARG A 266 19.96 7.39 -3.31
CA ARG A 266 20.50 8.69 -3.75
C ARG A 266 19.93 9.19 -5.08
N GLN A 267 18.92 8.50 -5.63
CA GLN A 267 18.29 8.82 -6.92
C GLN A 267 16.78 8.93 -6.70
N PRO A 268 16.21 10.15 -6.72
CA PRO A 268 14.77 10.37 -6.63
C PRO A 268 13.95 9.56 -7.63
N LYS A 269 12.65 9.44 -7.35
CA LYS A 269 11.70 8.82 -8.26
C LYS A 269 11.60 9.64 -9.54
N GLU A 270 11.99 9.05 -10.66
CA GLU A 270 11.79 9.61 -12.00
C GLU A 270 11.19 8.53 -12.91
N VAL A 271 10.53 8.96 -13.99
CA VAL A 271 10.02 8.10 -15.05
C VAL A 271 11.15 7.81 -16.05
N TYR A 272 11.28 6.55 -16.45
CA TYR A 272 12.23 6.06 -17.44
C TYR A 272 11.50 5.32 -18.55
N PHE A 273 12.13 5.27 -19.72
CA PHE A 273 11.64 4.56 -20.89
C PHE A 273 12.78 3.81 -21.58
N VAL A 274 12.52 2.59 -22.06
CA VAL A 274 13.50 1.82 -22.84
C VAL A 274 12.85 1.13 -24.03
N ASP A 275 13.53 1.23 -25.19
CA ASP A 275 13.10 0.67 -26.47
C ASP A 275 13.25 -0.87 -26.54
N ASN A 276 13.93 -1.49 -25.56
CA ASN A 276 14.08 -2.93 -25.40
C ASN A 276 14.27 -3.28 -23.91
N ILE A 277 13.35 -4.05 -23.33
CA ILE A 277 13.41 -4.40 -21.90
C ILE A 277 14.63 -5.25 -21.51
N ASN A 278 15.34 -5.86 -22.46
CA ASN A 278 16.61 -6.55 -22.18
C ASN A 278 17.78 -5.58 -21.95
N GLU A 279 17.58 -4.30 -22.25
CA GLU A 279 18.58 -3.23 -22.20
C GLU A 279 18.27 -2.19 -21.12
N LEU A 280 17.68 -2.57 -19.98
CA LEU A 280 17.28 -1.66 -18.88
C LEU A 280 18.32 -0.60 -18.47
N ARG A 281 19.62 -0.88 -18.64
CA ARG A 281 20.71 0.09 -18.35
C ARG A 281 20.83 1.24 -19.35
N MET A 282 20.22 1.11 -20.52
CA MET A 282 20.12 2.12 -21.58
C MET A 282 18.80 2.91 -21.50
N ALA A 283 17.98 2.66 -20.48
CA ALA A 283 16.72 3.37 -20.28
C ALA A 283 16.96 4.88 -20.15
N LYS A 284 16.23 5.66 -20.94
CA LYS A 284 16.28 7.12 -20.98
C LYS A 284 15.37 7.65 -19.88
N MET A 285 15.89 8.57 -19.08
CA MET A 285 15.10 9.30 -18.09
C MET A 285 14.20 10.31 -18.81
N ILE A 286 12.90 10.28 -18.54
CA ILE A 286 11.86 11.09 -19.19
C ILE A 286 11.50 12.32 -18.36
N THR A 287 11.42 12.16 -17.03
CA THR A 287 11.16 13.28 -16.09
C THR A 287 12.44 13.66 -15.34
N ASN A 288 12.48 14.88 -14.80
CA ASN A 288 13.68 15.40 -14.15
C ASN A 288 13.30 16.43 -13.06
N GLU A 289 12.13 16.24 -12.43
CA GLU A 289 11.51 17.24 -11.56
C GLU A 289 12.16 17.29 -10.17
N ASN A 290 12.81 16.21 -9.75
CA ASN A 290 13.34 16.07 -8.39
C ASN A 290 14.81 16.49 -8.25
N GLN A 291 15.39 17.17 -9.24
CA GLN A 291 16.80 17.62 -9.20
C GLN A 291 17.17 18.47 -7.98
N LEU A 292 16.20 19.17 -7.36
CA LEU A 292 16.45 19.97 -6.17
C LEU A 292 16.98 19.13 -4.98
N PHE A 293 16.66 17.83 -4.94
CA PHE A 293 17.21 16.90 -3.95
C PHE A 293 18.65 16.48 -4.27
N THR A 294 18.96 16.18 -5.54
CA THR A 294 20.29 15.72 -5.96
C THR A 294 21.35 16.82 -6.02
N ARG A 295 20.93 18.10 -5.95
CA ARG A 295 21.81 19.27 -5.78
C ARG A 295 22.28 19.50 -4.34
N ARG A 296 21.85 18.68 -3.38
CA ARG A 296 22.26 18.73 -1.97
C ARG A 296 23.21 17.57 -1.66
N ASN A 297 24.02 17.72 -0.62
CA ASN A 297 24.80 16.61 -0.08
C ASN A 297 23.83 15.60 0.54
N LEU A 298 23.61 14.47 -0.13
CA LEU A 298 22.72 13.40 0.34
C LEU A 298 23.43 12.46 1.34
N PRO A 299 22.69 11.85 2.27
CA PRO A 299 23.21 10.79 3.13
C PRO A 299 23.85 9.64 2.36
N GLU A 300 24.84 8.99 2.98
CA GLU A 300 25.47 7.81 2.44
C GLU A 300 24.88 6.55 3.06
N THR A 301 24.48 5.59 2.24
CA THR A 301 23.68 4.45 2.67
C THR A 301 24.42 3.12 2.57
N LYS A 302 24.36 2.31 3.62
CA LYS A 302 24.94 0.97 3.64
C LYS A 302 23.91 -0.05 4.12
N VAL A 303 23.68 -1.07 3.29
CA VAL A 303 22.84 -2.21 3.65
C VAL A 303 23.70 -3.23 4.38
N TYR A 304 23.31 -3.59 5.60
CA TYR A 304 23.97 -4.61 6.41
C TYR A 304 23.13 -5.87 6.39
N GLN A 305 23.78 -6.99 6.06
CA GLN A 305 23.18 -8.32 6.13
C GLN A 305 23.60 -9.01 7.43
N TRP A 306 22.67 -9.69 8.09
CA TRP A 306 22.96 -10.63 9.18
C TRP A 306 22.13 -11.91 9.02
N ILE A 307 22.53 -12.97 9.71
CA ILE A 307 21.80 -14.24 9.76
C ILE A 307 21.07 -14.31 11.10
N ASN A 308 19.77 -14.59 11.09
CA ASN A 308 19.03 -14.85 12.32
C ASN A 308 19.53 -16.13 13.00
N ASN A 309 19.78 -16.06 14.31
CA ASN A 309 20.22 -17.21 15.09
C ASN A 309 19.12 -18.26 15.33
N GLU A 310 17.83 -17.89 15.24
CA GLU A 310 16.69 -18.83 15.42
C GLU A 310 16.34 -19.63 14.15
N ASP A 311 16.32 -18.99 12.97
CA ASP A 311 15.82 -19.60 11.72
C ASP A 311 16.80 -19.57 10.54
N HIS A 312 18.02 -19.08 10.78
CA HIS A 312 19.13 -19.02 9.83
C HIS A 312 18.86 -18.27 8.51
N ARG A 313 17.83 -17.42 8.48
CA ARG A 313 17.55 -16.55 7.32
C ARG A 313 18.46 -15.33 7.31
N MET A 314 18.84 -14.89 6.11
CA MET A 314 19.54 -13.63 5.88
C MET A 314 18.55 -12.46 5.84
N ILE A 315 18.87 -11.37 6.55
CA ILE A 315 18.04 -10.17 6.67
C ILE A 315 18.88 -8.94 6.42
N GLU A 316 18.24 -7.87 5.97
CA GLU A 316 18.88 -6.60 5.72
C GLU A 316 18.31 -5.48 6.59
N ARG A 317 19.22 -4.63 7.07
CA ARG A 317 18.93 -3.32 7.65
C ARG A 317 19.69 -2.25 6.90
N ILE A 318 19.14 -1.04 6.86
CA ILE A 318 19.72 0.08 6.12
C ILE A 318 20.25 1.09 7.13
N LEU A 319 21.53 1.43 7.03
CA LEU A 319 22.12 2.58 7.72
C LEU A 319 22.21 3.77 6.77
N TYR A 320 21.72 4.93 7.19
CA TYR A 320 21.93 6.22 6.55
C TYR A 320 22.91 7.02 7.41
N TYR A 321 24.12 7.20 6.91
CA TYR A 321 25.13 8.04 7.53
C TYR A 321 24.91 9.50 7.14
N PRO A 322 25.08 10.45 8.09
CA PRO A 322 25.04 11.86 7.77
C PRO A 322 26.02 12.23 6.65
N PRO A 323 25.70 13.24 5.82
CA PRO A 323 26.61 13.72 4.78
C PRO A 323 28.01 14.02 5.34
N GLY A 324 29.04 13.45 4.71
CA GLY A 324 30.44 13.60 5.15
C GLY A 324 30.84 12.79 6.39
N LYS A 325 29.98 11.91 6.92
CA LYS A 325 30.25 11.05 8.09
C LYS A 325 30.12 9.54 7.79
N PHE A 326 30.34 9.13 6.54
CA PHE A 326 30.23 7.73 6.14
C PHE A 326 31.22 6.84 6.93
N GLU A 327 30.71 5.73 7.46
CA GLU A 327 31.42 4.79 8.35
C GLU A 327 32.03 5.40 9.64
N LEU A 328 31.69 6.65 9.98
CA LEU A 328 32.10 7.25 11.24
C LEU A 328 31.40 6.58 12.43
N GLN A 329 32.17 6.27 13.47
CA GLN A 329 31.70 5.59 14.68
C GLN A 329 31.16 6.58 15.71
N ASN A 330 30.45 6.07 16.73
CA ASN A 330 29.93 6.84 17.88
C ASN A 330 28.99 8.01 17.54
N LEU A 331 28.31 7.93 16.38
CA LEU A 331 27.25 8.86 16.01
C LEU A 331 25.98 8.66 16.89
N PRO A 332 25.18 9.71 17.12
CA PRO A 332 23.85 9.56 17.72
C PRO A 332 22.94 8.76 16.78
N VAL A 333 22.23 7.76 17.31
CA VAL A 333 21.48 6.80 16.49
C VAL A 333 19.97 7.03 16.61
N LEU A 334 19.29 7.13 15.47
CA LEU A 334 17.84 7.02 15.37
C LEU A 334 17.47 5.66 14.80
N VAL A 335 16.81 4.80 15.58
CA VAL A 335 16.17 3.58 15.08
C VAL A 335 14.82 3.98 14.50
N PHE A 336 14.69 3.97 13.17
CA PHE A 336 13.49 4.38 12.45
C PHE A 336 12.74 3.14 11.92
N ILE A 337 11.54 2.90 12.47
CA ILE A 337 10.75 1.70 12.21
C ILE A 337 9.68 2.01 11.15
N HIS A 338 9.66 1.23 10.08
CA HIS A 338 8.72 1.39 8.97
C HIS A 338 7.26 1.09 9.37
N GLY A 339 6.31 1.67 8.63
CA GLY A 339 4.89 1.31 8.71
C GLY A 339 4.62 -0.12 8.23
N GLY A 340 3.39 -0.62 8.40
CA GLY A 340 3.10 -2.04 8.20
C GLY A 340 1.71 -2.45 8.69
N PRO A 341 1.50 -3.72 9.10
CA PRO A 341 2.55 -4.71 9.40
C PRO A 341 3.26 -5.28 8.16
N TYR A 342 2.62 -5.29 6.99
CA TYR A 342 3.18 -5.87 5.77
C TYR A 342 3.85 -4.81 4.87
N SER A 343 5.04 -4.35 5.27
CA SER A 343 5.88 -3.47 4.46
C SER A 343 7.36 -3.74 4.71
N ALA A 344 8.25 -2.96 4.10
CA ALA A 344 9.69 -3.07 4.33
C ALA A 344 10.41 -1.73 4.10
N SER A 345 11.52 -1.54 4.78
CA SER A 345 12.52 -0.55 4.43
C SER A 345 13.36 -1.10 3.27
N ILE A 346 13.34 -0.40 2.14
CA ILE A 346 13.92 -0.82 0.86
C ILE A 346 14.76 0.31 0.25
N ASN A 347 15.56 -0.05 -0.75
CA ASN A 347 16.40 0.82 -1.56
C ASN A 347 15.55 1.69 -2.50
N ARG A 348 14.93 2.72 -1.91
CA ARG A 348 14.16 3.77 -2.58
C ARG A 348 14.59 5.14 -2.07
N PHE A 349 14.28 6.18 -2.84
CA PHE A 349 14.45 7.53 -2.34
C PHE A 349 13.37 7.85 -1.29
N GLN A 350 13.79 8.43 -0.16
CA GLN A 350 12.93 8.80 0.96
C GLN A 350 12.81 10.31 1.05
N ALA A 351 11.59 10.84 1.07
CA ALA A 351 11.27 12.26 1.21
C ALA A 351 9.77 12.47 1.54
N SER A 352 9.17 11.62 2.37
CA SER A 352 7.74 11.67 2.70
C SER A 352 7.48 11.54 4.20
N THR A 353 6.27 11.90 4.65
CA THR A 353 5.86 11.87 6.07
C THR A 353 6.11 10.53 6.76
N ASN A 354 6.02 9.43 6.01
CA ASN A 354 6.11 8.06 6.52
C ASN A 354 7.49 7.45 6.27
N TYR A 355 8.35 8.09 5.45
CA TYR A 355 9.68 7.64 5.07
C TYR A 355 10.63 8.85 4.93
N TRP A 356 11.32 9.17 6.03
CA TRP A 356 12.16 10.37 6.18
C TRP A 356 13.54 10.09 6.78
N ALA A 357 14.04 8.85 6.72
CA ALA A 357 15.37 8.49 7.22
C ALA A 357 16.49 9.34 6.60
N SER A 358 16.36 9.69 5.32
CA SER A 358 17.25 10.60 4.59
C SER A 358 17.30 12.02 5.19
N LEU A 359 16.16 12.55 5.65
CA LEU A 359 16.06 13.87 6.26
C LEU A 359 16.73 13.87 7.63
N ALA A 360 16.42 12.90 8.49
CA ALA A 360 17.06 12.77 9.80
C ALA A 360 18.58 12.57 9.70
N ALA A 361 19.06 11.81 8.71
CA ALA A 361 20.48 11.69 8.46
C ALA A 361 21.13 13.00 7.98
N SER A 362 20.40 13.80 7.18
CA SER A 362 20.86 15.14 6.79
C SER A 362 20.99 16.08 7.99
N GLU A 363 20.12 15.93 9.01
CA GLU A 363 20.19 16.63 10.30
C GLU A 363 21.22 16.04 11.29
N GLY A 364 22.07 15.10 10.84
CA GLY A 364 23.25 14.65 11.61
C GLY A 364 23.12 13.33 12.37
N TRP A 365 21.98 12.63 12.28
CA TRP A 365 21.74 11.32 12.91
C TRP A 365 22.28 10.16 12.07
N LEU A 366 22.85 9.14 12.71
CA LEU A 366 22.96 7.82 12.07
C LEU A 366 21.60 7.15 12.14
N VAL A 367 20.91 7.01 11.00
CA VAL A 367 19.57 6.41 10.98
C VAL A 367 19.66 4.93 10.64
N LEU A 368 19.07 4.09 11.49
CA LEU A 368 18.95 2.65 11.31
C LEU A 368 17.50 2.30 10.98
N GLU A 369 17.26 1.83 9.76
CA GLU A 369 16.00 1.19 9.37
C GLU A 369 16.16 -0.35 9.38
N PRO A 370 15.62 -1.05 10.40
CA PRO A 370 15.59 -2.51 10.41
C PRO A 370 14.37 -3.02 9.62
N ASN A 371 14.56 -4.10 8.85
CA ASN A 371 13.46 -4.99 8.52
C ASN A 371 13.33 -6.02 9.67
N TYR A 372 12.11 -6.28 10.14
CA TYR A 372 11.79 -7.08 11.33
C TYR A 372 10.74 -8.18 11.00
N ARG A 373 10.34 -9.01 11.97
CA ARG A 373 9.36 -10.09 11.71
C ARG A 373 8.05 -9.50 11.17
N GLY A 374 7.63 -9.98 10.00
CA GLY A 374 6.45 -9.46 9.27
C GLY A 374 6.80 -8.56 8.08
N SER A 375 8.06 -8.13 7.94
CA SER A 375 8.48 -7.33 6.79
C SER A 375 8.35 -8.10 5.46
N THR A 376 7.97 -7.40 4.39
CA THR A 376 7.89 -7.99 3.06
C THR A 376 9.30 -8.20 2.45
N GLY A 377 9.43 -9.16 1.54
CA GLY A 377 10.69 -9.47 0.82
C GLY A 377 11.58 -10.54 1.45
N TYR A 378 11.21 -11.11 2.60
CA TYR A 378 12.02 -12.11 3.35
C TYR A 378 11.32 -13.47 3.57
N GLY A 379 10.11 -13.66 3.02
CA GLY A 379 9.27 -14.84 3.22
C GLY A 379 8.69 -14.97 4.64
N ASP A 380 7.83 -15.97 4.85
CA ASP A 380 6.84 -15.95 5.94
C ASP A 380 7.34 -16.19 7.41
N LYS A 381 8.66 -16.11 7.76
CA LYS A 381 9.18 -16.68 9.06
C LYS A 381 10.25 -15.96 9.94
N PHE A 382 10.99 -14.91 9.54
CA PHE A 382 12.24 -14.39 10.22
C PHE A 382 12.10 -13.72 11.64
N LEU A 383 13.14 -13.73 12.53
CA LEU A 383 13.32 -12.85 13.75
C LEU A 383 14.76 -12.24 13.97
N SER A 384 14.93 -11.30 14.92
CA SER A 384 16.11 -10.41 15.19
C SER A 384 17.16 -11.00 16.18
N GLU A 385 18.29 -10.37 16.60
CA GLU A 385 18.88 -9.00 16.60
C GLU A 385 20.42 -9.03 16.32
N ASP A 386 21.10 -7.86 16.16
CA ASP A 386 22.57 -7.72 16.29
C ASP A 386 23.06 -6.27 16.55
N GLY A 387 24.11 -6.07 17.35
CA GLY A 387 24.48 -4.75 17.93
C GLY A 387 25.52 -3.88 17.18
N ILE A 388 25.06 -2.82 16.50
CA ILE A 388 25.92 -1.79 15.86
C ILE A 388 25.86 -0.40 16.55
N ALA A 389 24.82 -0.12 17.33
CA ALA A 389 24.54 1.24 17.81
C ALA A 389 25.31 1.61 19.10
N ASN A 390 25.57 2.90 19.30
CA ASN A 390 26.05 3.42 20.59
C ASN A 390 24.93 3.27 21.64
N PRO A 391 25.09 2.42 22.67
CA PRO A 391 24.01 2.09 23.61
C PRO A 391 23.56 3.28 24.48
N ASP A 392 24.41 4.31 24.63
CA ASP A 392 24.15 5.45 25.51
C ASP A 392 23.36 6.58 24.83
N ASN A 393 23.24 6.55 23.49
CA ASN A 393 22.61 7.59 22.66
C ASN A 393 21.70 6.99 21.58
N LEU A 394 20.60 6.38 22.02
CA LEU A 394 19.58 5.74 21.19
C LEU A 394 18.27 6.54 21.22
N ALA A 395 17.81 6.99 20.06
CA ALA A 395 16.43 7.39 19.83
C ALA A 395 15.67 6.30 19.06
N ILE A 396 14.37 6.20 19.27
CA ILE A 396 13.46 5.32 18.51
C ILE A 396 12.32 6.14 17.91
N GLY A 397 11.86 5.79 16.72
CA GLY A 397 10.62 6.34 16.21
C GLY A 397 10.08 5.61 15.00
N GLY A 398 8.83 5.88 14.67
CA GLY A 398 8.16 5.30 13.51
C GLY A 398 6.80 5.94 13.29
N TYR A 399 6.20 5.63 12.14
CA TYR A 399 4.88 6.12 11.77
C TYR A 399 3.89 4.95 11.57
N SER A 400 2.61 5.13 11.88
CA SER A 400 1.57 4.09 11.76
C SER A 400 1.91 2.86 12.61
N CYS A 401 1.98 1.65 12.01
CA CYS A 401 2.46 0.44 12.69
C CYS A 401 3.87 0.62 13.32
N GLY A 402 4.75 1.44 12.74
CA GLY A 402 6.05 1.78 13.35
C GLY A 402 5.91 2.68 14.59
N GLY A 403 4.86 3.51 14.65
CA GLY A 403 4.48 4.27 15.84
C GLY A 403 3.92 3.36 16.93
N PHE A 404 3.08 2.38 16.57
CA PHE A 404 2.66 1.31 17.50
C PHE A 404 3.85 0.52 18.07
N LEU A 405 4.78 0.09 17.21
CA LEU A 405 5.99 -0.62 17.67
C LEU A 405 6.90 0.28 18.52
N THR A 406 6.94 1.58 18.26
CA THR A 406 7.60 2.56 19.14
C THR A 406 6.92 2.58 20.52
N ASN A 407 5.59 2.72 20.57
CA ASN A 407 4.80 2.71 21.81
C ASN A 407 4.98 1.40 22.60
N TRP A 408 5.03 0.27 21.91
CA TRP A 408 5.30 -1.04 22.51
C TRP A 408 6.73 -1.10 23.08
N LEU A 409 7.75 -0.81 22.27
CA LEU A 409 9.15 -0.99 22.66
C LEU A 409 9.57 -0.12 23.86
N ILE A 410 9.05 1.11 24.00
CA ILE A 410 9.30 1.93 25.21
C ILE A 410 8.67 1.37 26.49
N THR A 411 7.73 0.43 26.38
CA THR A 411 7.19 -0.32 27.53
C THR A 411 8.01 -1.58 27.85
N GLN A 412 8.73 -2.13 26.85
CA GLN A 412 9.54 -3.34 27.01
C GLN A 412 11.00 -3.05 27.42
N THR A 413 11.50 -1.84 27.15
CA THR A 413 12.88 -1.47 27.49
C THR A 413 13.04 0.03 27.75
N THR A 414 14.03 0.38 28.57
CA THR A 414 14.37 1.77 28.94
C THR A 414 15.65 2.26 28.24
N ARG A 415 16.17 1.54 27.23
CA ARG A 415 17.43 1.87 26.54
C ARG A 415 17.38 3.11 25.64
N PHE A 416 16.21 3.70 25.42
CA PHE A 416 16.03 4.85 24.53
C PHE A 416 16.00 6.16 25.32
N ASN A 417 16.86 7.11 24.93
CA ASN A 417 16.93 8.46 25.49
C ASN A 417 15.73 9.32 25.06
N ALA A 418 15.13 9.03 23.90
CA ALA A 418 13.95 9.70 23.37
C ALA A 418 13.15 8.78 22.42
N ALA A 419 11.85 9.02 22.30
CA ALA A 419 10.94 8.32 21.39
C ALA A 419 10.09 9.29 20.54
N LEU A 420 9.75 8.89 19.32
CA LEU A 420 8.83 9.60 18.42
C LEU A 420 7.75 8.65 17.87
N SER A 421 6.52 8.83 18.35
CA SER A 421 5.34 8.08 17.89
C SER A 421 4.52 8.91 16.91
N GLY A 422 4.57 8.57 15.62
CA GLY A 422 3.70 9.13 14.59
C GLY A 422 2.50 8.23 14.34
N ALA A 423 1.27 8.70 14.53
CA ALA A 423 0.03 7.95 14.32
C ALA A 423 0.08 6.49 14.83
N GLY A 424 0.61 6.30 16.05
CA GLY A 424 0.80 4.98 16.66
C GLY A 424 -0.35 4.58 17.59
N SER A 425 -0.84 3.33 17.48
CA SER A 425 -1.89 2.82 18.37
C SER A 425 -1.37 2.51 19.78
N THR A 426 -2.26 2.58 20.77
CA THR A 426 -1.93 2.50 22.20
C THR A 426 -2.80 1.48 22.94
N ASP A 427 -4.06 1.30 22.51
CA ASP A 427 -4.99 0.30 23.04
C ASP A 427 -5.75 -0.38 21.90
N HIS A 428 -5.61 -1.70 21.77
CA HIS A 428 -6.19 -2.45 20.65
C HIS A 428 -7.71 -2.57 20.73
N ILE A 429 -8.33 -2.48 21.91
CA ILE A 429 -9.80 -2.54 22.05
C ILE A 429 -10.44 -1.22 21.57
N SER A 430 -9.89 -0.08 22.00
CA SER A 430 -10.30 1.24 21.50
C SER A 430 -10.01 1.36 20.02
N ALA A 431 -8.82 0.94 19.57
CA ALA A 431 -8.46 0.99 18.16
C ALA A 431 -9.38 0.10 17.30
N TRP A 432 -9.72 -1.12 17.75
CA TRP A 432 -10.70 -2.01 17.09
C TRP A 432 -12.08 -1.36 16.94
N LYS A 433 -12.51 -0.57 17.94
CA LYS A 433 -13.77 0.19 17.90
C LYS A 433 -13.71 1.37 16.92
N THR A 434 -12.58 2.08 16.82
CA THR A 434 -12.52 3.42 16.19
C THR A 434 -11.82 3.47 14.84
N MET A 435 -10.99 2.48 14.47
CA MET A 435 -10.29 2.47 13.18
C MET A 435 -11.15 1.97 12.02
N ASP A 436 -10.81 2.40 10.81
CA ASP A 436 -11.42 1.93 9.56
C ASP A 436 -10.87 0.58 9.02
N LEU A 437 -9.87 -0.02 9.70
CA LEU A 437 -9.29 -1.34 9.43
C LEU A 437 -9.51 -2.37 10.54
N SER A 438 -10.63 -2.35 11.27
CA SER A 438 -10.84 -3.22 12.44
C SER A 438 -10.64 -4.72 12.16
N VAL A 439 -10.88 -5.18 10.91
CA VAL A 439 -10.59 -6.56 10.47
C VAL A 439 -9.11 -6.95 10.63
N HIS A 440 -8.17 -6.03 10.47
CA HIS A 440 -6.73 -6.31 10.60
C HIS A 440 -6.37 -6.76 12.02
N LEU A 441 -6.99 -6.19 13.06
CA LEU A 441 -6.75 -6.61 14.44
C LEU A 441 -7.34 -7.99 14.72
N ASN A 442 -8.55 -8.27 14.25
CA ASN A 442 -9.20 -9.57 14.41
C ASN A 442 -8.35 -10.70 13.81
N TYR A 443 -7.79 -10.47 12.62
CA TYR A 443 -6.97 -11.45 11.91
C TYR A 443 -5.54 -11.56 12.48
N LEU A 444 -4.96 -10.45 12.96
CA LEU A 444 -3.66 -10.45 13.64
C LEU A 444 -3.73 -11.28 14.93
N PHE A 445 -4.72 -11.03 15.79
CA PHE A 445 -4.83 -11.68 17.11
C PHE A 445 -5.59 -13.01 17.13
N GLY A 446 -6.28 -13.37 16.04
CA GLY A 446 -6.91 -14.68 15.91
C GLY A 446 -8.30 -14.75 16.52
N GLY A 447 -9.00 -13.63 16.53
CA GLY A 447 -10.36 -13.54 17.06
C GLY A 447 -10.77 -12.12 17.38
N PHE A 448 -12.04 -11.97 17.72
CA PHE A 448 -12.60 -10.72 18.22
C PHE A 448 -12.19 -10.48 19.69
N PRO A 449 -12.32 -9.24 20.22
CA PRO A 449 -11.93 -8.91 21.59
C PRO A 449 -12.57 -9.78 22.69
N TRP A 450 -13.76 -10.35 22.46
CA TRP A 450 -14.43 -11.26 23.41
C TRP A 450 -13.99 -12.72 23.29
N GLU A 451 -13.32 -13.11 22.21
CA GLU A 451 -12.82 -14.48 21.96
C GLU A 451 -11.38 -14.65 22.47
N VAL A 452 -10.54 -13.62 22.24
CA VAL A 452 -9.13 -13.61 22.64
C VAL A 452 -8.78 -12.38 23.51
N PRO A 453 -9.54 -12.08 24.59
CA PRO A 453 -9.41 -10.84 25.37
C PRO A 453 -8.01 -10.62 25.94
N TYR A 454 -7.34 -11.69 26.39
CA TYR A 454 -5.98 -11.62 26.92
C TYR A 454 -4.96 -11.23 25.85
N THR A 455 -5.16 -11.58 24.58
CA THR A 455 -4.27 -11.17 23.49
C THR A 455 -4.40 -9.67 23.23
N TYR A 456 -5.64 -9.16 23.11
CA TYR A 456 -5.88 -7.72 22.97
C TYR A 456 -5.30 -6.92 24.15
N GLN A 457 -5.43 -7.44 25.38
CA GLN A 457 -4.88 -6.80 26.57
C GLN A 457 -3.35 -6.83 26.60
N ASN A 458 -2.74 -8.02 26.45
CA ASN A 458 -1.30 -8.20 26.61
C ASN A 458 -0.48 -7.51 25.51
N GLU A 459 -0.99 -7.43 24.28
CA GLU A 459 -0.29 -6.78 23.17
C GLU A 459 -0.52 -5.25 23.11
N SER A 460 -1.38 -4.70 23.99
CA SER A 460 -1.70 -3.26 24.02
C SER A 460 -0.74 -2.48 24.92
N PRO A 461 0.01 -1.48 24.39
CA PRO A 461 0.95 -0.66 25.17
C PRO A 461 0.37 -0.03 26.44
N ILE A 462 -0.93 0.32 26.44
CA ILE A 462 -1.61 0.95 27.58
C ILE A 462 -1.43 0.19 28.91
N TYR A 463 -1.44 -1.15 28.88
CA TYR A 463 -1.32 -2.01 30.07
C TYR A 463 0.11 -2.19 30.57
N HIS A 464 1.09 -1.56 29.90
CA HIS A 464 2.51 -1.61 30.24
C HIS A 464 3.14 -0.22 30.39
N LEU A 465 2.33 0.86 30.39
CA LEU A 465 2.84 2.23 30.54
C LEU A 465 3.49 2.48 31.90
N ASP A 466 3.30 1.62 32.91
CA ASP A 466 4.01 1.63 34.20
C ASP A 466 5.53 1.39 34.06
N LYS A 467 5.95 0.70 32.99
CA LYS A 467 7.35 0.40 32.68
C LYS A 467 8.06 1.54 31.97
N VAL A 468 7.34 2.40 31.24
CA VAL A 468 7.94 3.47 30.41
C VAL A 468 8.77 4.43 31.26
N ARG A 469 9.95 4.80 30.74
CA ARG A 469 10.84 5.85 31.26
C ARG A 469 11.28 6.86 30.19
N THR A 470 11.10 6.55 28.91
CA THR A 470 11.62 7.31 27.78
C THR A 470 10.77 8.56 27.47
N PRO A 471 11.37 9.78 27.44
CA PRO A 471 10.71 10.99 26.93
C PRO A 471 10.14 10.77 25.53
N THR A 472 8.88 11.15 25.30
CA THR A 472 8.15 10.79 24.07
C THR A 472 7.50 12.00 23.40
N HIS A 473 7.82 12.22 22.13
CA HIS A 473 7.12 13.14 21.24
C HIS A 473 6.08 12.34 20.44
N ILE A 474 4.85 12.86 20.35
CA ILE A 474 3.72 12.20 19.71
C ILE A 474 3.19 13.13 18.60
N ILE A 475 2.95 12.59 17.41
CA ILE A 475 2.45 13.33 16.24
C ILE A 475 1.24 12.58 15.66
N THR A 476 0.15 13.28 15.37
CA THR A 476 -1.01 12.68 14.67
C THR A 476 -1.80 13.73 13.86
N GLY A 477 -2.61 13.26 12.90
CA GLY A 477 -3.62 14.09 12.23
C GLY A 477 -4.93 14.11 13.02
N GLU A 478 -5.57 15.28 13.13
CA GLU A 478 -6.86 15.45 13.81
C GLU A 478 -7.97 14.55 13.23
N ASN A 479 -7.93 14.33 11.92
CA ASN A 479 -8.93 13.61 11.13
C ASN A 479 -8.44 12.21 10.72
N ASP A 480 -7.42 11.66 11.39
CA ASP A 480 -6.95 10.29 11.14
C ASP A 480 -8.07 9.28 11.46
N ARG A 481 -8.41 8.44 10.48
CA ARG A 481 -9.38 7.34 10.60
C ARG A 481 -8.71 5.96 10.67
N ARG A 482 -7.43 5.90 10.30
CA ARG A 482 -6.62 4.68 10.24
C ARG A 482 -6.01 4.38 11.60
N VAL A 483 -5.48 5.41 12.27
CA VAL A 483 -5.10 5.36 13.68
C VAL A 483 -5.63 6.63 14.36
N PRO A 484 -6.87 6.61 14.87
CA PRO A 484 -7.51 7.83 15.35
C PRO A 484 -6.73 8.55 16.45
N ALA A 485 -6.87 9.88 16.49
CA ALA A 485 -6.12 10.73 17.42
C ALA A 485 -6.35 10.38 18.90
N ASP A 486 -7.44 9.67 19.23
CA ASP A 486 -7.70 9.13 20.57
C ASP A 486 -6.54 8.25 21.08
N GLN A 487 -5.90 7.47 20.21
CA GLN A 487 -4.74 6.63 20.53
C GLN A 487 -3.55 7.46 21.01
N SER A 488 -3.33 8.61 20.38
CA SER A 488 -2.26 9.55 20.74
C SER A 488 -2.58 10.27 22.05
N CYS A 489 -3.84 10.65 22.26
CA CYS A 489 -4.32 11.23 23.53
C CYS A 489 -4.26 10.22 24.70
N MET A 490 -4.51 8.94 24.46
CA MET A 490 -4.37 7.88 25.47
C MET A 490 -2.90 7.72 25.90
N LEU A 491 -1.96 7.74 24.95
CA LEU A 491 -0.53 7.68 25.25
C LEU A 491 -0.06 8.91 26.01
N GLU A 492 -0.39 10.11 25.52
CA GLU A 492 -0.07 11.39 26.18
C GLU A 492 -0.53 11.37 27.64
N ARG A 493 -1.80 11.05 27.89
CA ARG A 493 -2.39 11.01 29.23
C ARG A 493 -1.72 9.98 30.12
N GLY A 494 -1.44 8.79 29.59
CA GLY A 494 -0.74 7.74 30.34
C GLY A 494 0.65 8.21 30.77
N LEU A 495 1.43 8.78 29.85
CA LEU A 495 2.77 9.29 30.13
C LEU A 495 2.78 10.51 31.06
N TYR A 496 1.78 11.40 30.94
CA TYR A 496 1.56 12.52 31.86
C TYR A 496 1.39 12.04 33.32
N TYR A 497 0.50 11.08 33.56
CA TYR A 497 0.30 10.51 34.91
C TYR A 497 1.51 9.72 35.42
N ARG A 498 2.38 9.23 34.52
CA ARG A 498 3.66 8.60 34.87
C ARG A 498 4.79 9.62 35.15
N GLY A 499 4.56 10.91 34.93
CA GLY A 499 5.57 11.96 35.07
C GLY A 499 6.67 11.92 34.00
N ILE A 500 6.40 11.30 32.85
CA ILE A 500 7.36 11.19 31.75
C ILE A 500 7.30 12.49 30.91
N PRO A 501 8.44 13.08 30.52
CA PRO A 501 8.44 14.26 29.65
C PRO A 501 7.79 13.94 28.30
N ILE A 502 6.73 14.68 27.95
CA ILE A 502 5.96 14.47 26.73
C ILE A 502 5.68 15.75 25.96
N LYS A 503 5.37 15.56 24.67
CA LYS A 503 4.76 16.58 23.82
C LYS A 503 3.85 15.89 22.80
N LEU A 504 2.62 16.35 22.67
CA LEU A 504 1.68 15.93 21.64
C LEU A 504 1.49 17.06 20.62
N LEU A 505 1.61 16.73 19.33
CA LEU A 505 1.27 17.60 18.21
C LEU A 505 0.13 16.95 17.42
N VAL A 506 -1.02 17.61 17.40
CA VAL A 506 -2.16 17.26 16.55
C VAL A 506 -2.20 18.25 15.39
N PHE A 507 -2.16 17.75 14.16
CA PHE A 507 -2.23 18.56 12.94
C PHE A 507 -3.70 18.76 12.55
N PRO A 508 -4.25 19.99 12.61
CA PRO A 508 -5.67 20.22 12.35
C PRO A 508 -6.08 19.87 10.93
N ASN A 509 -7.26 19.29 10.78
CA ASN A 509 -7.84 18.82 9.52
C ASN A 509 -7.03 17.76 8.74
N GLU A 510 -5.92 17.23 9.28
CA GLU A 510 -5.07 16.25 8.59
C GLU A 510 -5.51 14.81 8.82
N GLY A 511 -5.29 13.95 7.83
CA GLY A 511 -5.60 12.52 7.92
C GLY A 511 -4.43 11.67 8.40
N HIS A 512 -4.43 10.39 8.06
CA HIS A 512 -3.32 9.49 8.39
C HIS A 512 -1.98 9.94 7.78
N SER A 513 -2.01 10.45 6.54
CA SER A 513 -0.88 11.17 5.95
C SER A 513 -1.06 12.68 6.16
N LEU A 514 0.01 13.36 6.55
CA LEU A 514 0.05 14.81 6.74
C LEU A 514 0.43 15.48 5.40
N ASN A 515 -0.56 15.69 4.53
CA ASN A 515 -0.37 16.09 3.13
C ASN A 515 -0.68 17.58 2.87
N LYS A 516 -1.27 18.29 3.83
CA LYS A 516 -1.54 19.73 3.74
C LYS A 516 -0.31 20.47 4.20
N ASN A 517 0.29 21.22 3.29
CA ASN A 517 1.30 22.20 3.67
C ASN A 517 0.62 23.24 4.58
N PRO A 518 1.10 23.44 5.83
CA PRO A 518 0.44 24.30 6.82
C PRO A 518 0.44 25.79 6.44
#